data_AF-A0A914FQ67-F1
#
_entry.id   AF-A0A914FQ67-F1
#
_cell.length_a   1.000
_cell.length_b   1.000
_cell.length_c   1.000
_cell.angle_alpha   90.00
_cell.angle_beta   90.00
_cell.angle_gamma   90.00
#
_symmetry.space_group_name_H-M   'P 1'
#
loop_
_entity.id
_entity.type
_entity.pdbx_description
1 polymer ?
#
loop_
_entity_poly.entity_id
_entity_poly.type
_entity_poly.pdbx_seq_one_letter_code
_entity_poly.pdbx_strand_id
1 'polypeptide(L)'
;MNASGDNQSQSRKTSRYEEPLKRFTDAKNQMKDIYNDLEGCVQNLAQFYDGGSDANKFVPEKEIQEVKRFQDSISTIQKMFNRDKMKVVFFGRTSNGKSTVINA
;
A
#
# COMPACT_ATOMS: atom_id res chain seq x y z
N MET A 1 1.31 -55.99 17.35
CA MET A 1 0.97 -54.60 17.78
C MET A 1 1.90 -53.68 17.03
N ASN A 2 1.44 -53.15 15.88
CA ASN A 2 2.29 -52.34 15.00
C ASN A 2 2.11 -50.85 15.31
N ALA A 3 3.22 -50.13 15.21
CA ALA A 3 3.43 -48.75 15.61
C ALA A 3 2.63 -47.74 14.77
N SER A 4 1.91 -46.84 15.44
CA SER A 4 1.38 -45.61 14.86
C SER A 4 2.42 -44.50 15.00
N GLY A 5 3.25 -44.33 13.98
CA GLY A 5 4.02 -43.11 13.77
C GLY A 5 3.19 -42.13 12.95
N ASP A 6 2.42 -41.28 13.62
CA ASP A 6 1.58 -40.29 12.95
C ASP A 6 2.43 -39.16 12.35
N ASN A 7 2.22 -39.00 11.05
CA ASN A 7 3.02 -38.27 10.09
C ASN A 7 2.73 -36.76 10.13
N GLN A 8 2.92 -36.12 11.29
CA GLN A 8 2.74 -34.67 11.44
C GLN A 8 4.05 -33.91 11.15
N SER A 9 4.47 -33.83 9.88
CA SER A 9 5.59 -32.94 9.51
C SER A 9 5.63 -32.49 8.04
N GLN A 10 4.59 -32.73 7.24
CA GLN A 10 4.63 -32.36 5.80
C GLN A 10 3.81 -31.11 5.41
N SER A 11 3.27 -30.34 6.35
CA SER A 11 2.56 -29.07 6.05
C SER A 11 3.33 -27.82 6.49
N ARG A 12 4.62 -27.73 6.14
CA ARG A 12 5.42 -26.49 6.33
C ARG A 12 6.28 -26.10 5.12
N LYS A 13 6.06 -26.70 3.96
CA LYS A 13 6.90 -26.48 2.77
C LYS A 13 6.19 -25.83 1.57
N THR A 14 4.93 -25.43 1.69
CA THR A 14 4.20 -24.72 0.61
C THR A 14 4.39 -23.20 0.63
N SER A 15 4.94 -22.61 1.69
CA SER A 15 4.86 -21.15 1.93
C SER A 15 5.85 -20.26 1.16
N ARG A 16 6.71 -20.80 0.28
CA ARG A 16 7.73 -20.00 -0.42
C ARG A 16 7.39 -19.66 -1.88
N TYR A 17 6.35 -20.26 -2.46
CA TYR A 17 6.03 -20.12 -3.90
C TYR A 17 4.70 -19.40 -4.19
N GLU A 18 3.85 -19.16 -3.19
CA GLU A 18 2.64 -18.31 -3.31
C GLU A 18 2.95 -16.79 -3.28
N GLU A 19 4.21 -16.43 -3.07
CA GLU A 19 4.61 -15.13 -2.57
C GLU A 19 4.68 -13.94 -3.57
N PRO A 20 4.65 -14.06 -4.92
CA PRO A 20 4.83 -12.88 -5.79
C PRO A 20 3.68 -11.85 -5.72
N LEU A 21 2.43 -12.29 -5.85
CA LEU A 21 1.26 -11.39 -5.77
C LEU A 21 1.02 -10.92 -4.33
N LYS A 22 1.35 -11.77 -3.36
CA LYS A 22 1.32 -11.43 -1.94
C LYS A 22 2.35 -10.36 -1.61
N ARG A 23 3.58 -10.45 -2.10
CA ARG A 23 4.61 -9.39 -1.97
C ARG A 23 4.14 -8.04 -2.50
N PHE A 24 3.47 -8.01 -3.65
CA PHE A 24 2.89 -6.76 -4.16
C PHE A 24 1.86 -6.18 -3.18
N THR A 25 1.00 -7.03 -2.64
CA THR A 25 -0.02 -6.62 -1.67
C THR A 25 0.61 -6.13 -0.36
N ASP A 26 1.60 -6.86 0.16
CA ASP A 26 2.32 -6.52 1.39
C ASP A 26 3.08 -5.19 1.24
N ALA A 27 3.82 -5.01 0.14
CA ALA A 27 4.53 -3.76 -0.14
C ALA A 27 3.56 -2.57 -0.32
N LYS A 28 2.43 -2.79 -0.99
CA LYS A 28 1.37 -1.79 -1.15
C LYS A 28 0.79 -1.37 0.20
N ASN A 29 0.54 -2.32 1.09
CA ASN A 29 0.02 -2.03 2.44
C ASN A 29 1.05 -1.28 3.28
N GLN A 30 2.30 -1.74 3.29
CA GLN A 30 3.37 -1.04 4.00
C GLN A 30 3.54 0.41 3.53
N MET A 31 3.46 0.65 2.22
CA MET A 31 3.53 2.00 1.67
C MET A 31 2.30 2.84 2.06
N LYS A 32 1.10 2.26 2.09
CA LYS A 32 -0.09 2.94 2.61
C LYS A 32 0.08 3.35 4.07
N ASP A 33 0.59 2.46 4.90
CA ASP A 33 0.80 2.71 6.33
C ASP A 33 1.75 3.89 6.54
N ILE A 34 2.88 3.92 5.82
CA ILE A 34 3.84 5.05 5.87
C ILE A 34 3.17 6.38 5.50
N TYR A 35 2.31 6.39 4.46
CA TYR A 35 1.63 7.62 4.05
C TYR A 35 0.51 8.04 5.00
N ASN A 36 -0.13 7.10 5.69
CA ASN A 36 -1.08 7.42 6.77
C ASN A 36 -0.38 8.04 7.98
N ASP A 37 0.78 7.50 8.36
CA ASP A 37 1.60 8.07 9.44
C ASP A 37 2.08 9.48 9.08
N LEU A 38 2.52 9.67 7.82
CA LEU A 38 2.93 10.96 7.30
C LEU A 38 1.76 11.97 7.29
N GLU A 39 0.58 11.55 6.86
CA GLU A 39 -0.64 12.37 6.91
C GLU A 39 -0.93 12.82 8.35
N GLY A 40 -0.89 11.91 9.32
CA GLY A 40 -1.08 12.23 10.73
C GLY A 40 -0.07 13.25 11.25
N CYS A 41 1.21 13.10 10.91
CA CYS A 41 2.25 14.08 11.25
C CYS A 41 1.95 15.47 10.68
N VAL A 42 1.61 15.56 9.39
CA VAL A 42 1.33 16.85 8.74
C VAL A 42 0.02 17.47 9.25
N GLN A 43 -0.99 16.66 9.58
CA GLN A 43 -2.23 17.13 10.23
C GLN A 43 -1.95 17.71 11.62
N ASN A 44 -1.13 17.06 12.44
CA ASN A 44 -0.73 17.58 13.75
C ASN A 44 0.01 18.92 13.62
N LEU A 45 0.90 19.04 12.62
CA LEU A 45 1.62 20.28 12.35
C LEU A 45 0.68 21.40 11.90
N ALA A 46 -0.28 21.09 11.02
CA ALA A 46 -1.28 22.05 10.58
C ALA A 46 -2.18 22.52 11.74
N GLN A 47 -2.61 21.61 12.62
CA GLN A 47 -3.37 21.97 13.82
C GLN A 47 -2.56 22.84 14.78
N PHE A 48 -1.26 22.60 14.92
CA PHE A 48 -0.38 23.45 15.72
C PHE A 48 -0.30 24.88 15.18
N TYR A 49 -0.24 25.04 13.85
CA TYR A 49 -0.27 26.35 13.20
C TYR A 49 -1.67 27.02 13.30
N ASP A 50 -2.76 26.30 13.04
CA ASP A 50 -4.12 26.88 13.04
C ASP A 50 -4.67 27.13 14.47
N GLY A 51 -4.15 26.45 15.50
CA GLY A 51 -4.69 26.43 16.87
C GLY A 51 -4.56 27.70 17.71
N GLY A 52 -4.27 28.86 17.11
CA GLY A 52 -4.28 30.15 17.81
C GLY A 52 -3.18 30.33 18.87
N SER A 53 -2.16 29.48 18.85
CA SER A 53 -0.96 29.69 19.67
C SER A 53 -0.15 30.87 19.10
N ASP A 54 0.68 31.52 19.93
CA ASP A 54 1.61 32.56 19.45
C ASP A 54 2.53 32.05 18.32
N ALA A 55 2.56 30.75 18.02
CA ALA A 55 3.23 30.18 16.86
C ALA A 55 2.84 30.86 15.54
N ASN A 56 1.58 31.28 15.34
CA ASN A 56 1.21 32.01 14.11
C ASN A 56 1.88 33.39 13.98
N LYS A 57 2.44 33.95 15.07
CA LYS A 57 3.25 35.17 15.02
C LYS A 57 4.73 34.87 14.73
N PHE A 58 5.19 33.65 14.99
CA PHE A 58 6.60 33.25 14.88
C PHE A 58 6.89 32.34 13.69
N VAL A 59 5.87 31.71 13.12
CA VAL A 59 5.95 30.85 11.94
C VAL A 59 5.64 31.70 10.72
N PRO A 60 6.55 31.78 9.72
CA PRO A 60 6.27 32.56 8.54
C PRO A 60 5.19 31.90 7.67
N GLU A 61 4.46 32.73 6.95
CA GLU A 61 3.31 32.32 6.12
C GLU A 61 3.69 31.27 5.05
N LYS A 62 4.95 31.27 4.59
CA LYS A 62 5.43 30.33 3.59
C LYS A 62 5.40 28.89 4.10
N GLU A 63 5.80 28.69 5.34
CA GLU A 63 5.84 27.39 6.02
C GLU A 63 4.42 26.87 6.25
N ILE A 64 3.47 27.75 6.61
CA ILE A 64 2.04 27.40 6.73
C ILE A 64 1.48 26.94 5.37
N GLN A 65 1.81 27.66 4.30
CA GLN A 65 1.40 27.29 2.95
C GLN A 65 2.05 25.99 2.48
N GLU A 66 3.29 25.74 2.87
CA GLU A 66 4.02 24.52 2.53
C GLU A 66 3.38 23.29 3.18
N VAL A 67 2.97 23.39 4.45
CA VAL A 67 2.21 22.33 5.15
C VAL A 67 0.90 22.01 4.43
N LYS A 68 0.15 23.01 3.97
CA LYS A 68 -1.06 22.80 3.17
C LYS A 68 -0.77 22.07 1.85
N ARG A 69 0.31 22.45 1.16
CA ARG A 69 0.75 21.75 -0.07
C ARG A 69 1.15 20.31 0.20
N PHE A 70 1.76 20.02 1.34
CA PHE A 70 2.07 18.64 1.73
C PHE A 70 0.80 17.83 1.99
N GLN A 71 -0.21 18.39 2.68
CA GLN A 71 -1.50 17.72 2.86
C GLN A 71 -2.13 17.32 1.52
N ASP A 72 -2.18 18.25 0.56
CA ASP A 72 -2.74 18.00 -0.77
C ASP A 72 -1.94 16.92 -1.53
N SER A 73 -0.62 16.98 -1.45
CA SER A 73 0.28 16.03 -2.13
C SER A 73 0.14 14.62 -1.55
N ILE A 74 0.12 14.49 -0.21
CA ILE A 74 -0.07 13.22 0.51
C ILE A 74 -1.44 12.62 0.17
N SER A 75 -2.51 13.42 0.24
CA SER A 75 -3.87 12.99 -0.10
C SER A 75 -3.95 12.49 -1.55
N THR A 76 -3.26 13.17 -2.47
CA THR A 76 -3.21 12.76 -3.88
C THR A 76 -2.53 11.39 -4.03
N ILE A 77 -1.41 11.17 -3.36
CA ILE A 77 -0.67 9.90 -3.41
C ILE A 77 -1.48 8.76 -2.77
N GLN A 78 -2.11 8.98 -1.61
CA GLN A 78 -2.98 7.99 -0.98
C GLN A 78 -4.15 7.55 -1.89
N LYS A 79 -4.74 8.49 -2.65
CA LYS A 79 -5.78 8.19 -3.65
C LYS A 79 -5.27 7.31 -4.79
N MET A 80 -3.97 7.40 -5.15
CA MET A 80 -3.37 6.54 -6.17
C MET A 80 -3.24 5.09 -5.70
N PHE A 81 -2.90 4.85 -4.44
CA PHE A 81 -2.79 3.49 -3.91
C PHE A 81 -4.09 2.69 -4.00
N ASN A 82 -5.26 3.35 -3.97
CA ASN A 82 -6.54 2.65 -4.14
C ASN A 82 -6.83 2.23 -5.59
N ARG A 83 -6.11 2.79 -6.57
CA ARG A 83 -6.24 2.49 -8.00
C ARG A 83 -5.17 1.52 -8.48
N ASP A 84 -4.03 1.46 -7.80
CA ASP A 84 -2.91 0.61 -8.17
C ASP A 84 -3.26 -0.88 -8.04
N LYS A 85 -3.25 -1.55 -9.19
CA LYS A 85 -3.50 -2.98 -9.34
C LYS A 85 -2.55 -3.54 -10.38
N MET A 86 -2.13 -4.79 -10.18
CA MET A 86 -1.35 -5.50 -11.19
C MET A 86 -2.19 -5.70 -12.45
N LYS A 87 -1.58 -5.47 -13.61
CA LYS A 87 -2.21 -5.62 -14.92
C LYS A 87 -1.36 -6.53 -15.80
N VAL A 88 -1.97 -7.58 -16.32
CA VAL A 88 -1.39 -8.44 -17.36
C VAL A 88 -2.26 -8.35 -18.60
N VAL A 89 -1.63 -8.35 -19.78
CA VAL A 89 -2.34 -8.27 -21.07
C VAL A 89 -1.82 -9.39 -21.97
N PHE A 90 -2.73 -10.15 -22.57
CA PHE A 90 -2.42 -11.25 -23.47
C PHE A 90 -2.66 -10.86 -24.91
N PHE A 91 -1.67 -11.09 -25.77
CA PHE A 91 -1.73 -10.82 -27.21
C PHE A 91 -1.67 -12.11 -28.03
N GLY A 92 -2.26 -12.12 -29.22
CA GLY A 92 -2.26 -13.28 -30.12
C GLY A 92 -3.36 -13.23 -31.17
N ARG A 93 -3.24 -14.04 -32.22
CA ARG A 93 -4.23 -14.13 -33.32
C ARG A 93 -5.58 -14.65 -32.80
N THR A 94 -6.64 -14.47 -33.58
CA THR A 94 -7.96 -15.04 -33.30
C THR A 94 -7.84 -16.56 -33.13
N SER A 95 -8.56 -17.14 -32.18
CA SER A 95 -8.55 -18.58 -31.86
C SER A 95 -7.25 -19.15 -31.24
N ASN A 96 -6.24 -18.33 -30.93
CA ASN A 96 -5.04 -18.77 -30.17
C ASN A 96 -5.31 -19.08 -28.68
N GLY A 97 -6.56 -19.22 -28.23
CA GLY A 97 -6.87 -19.60 -26.84
C GLY A 97 -6.67 -18.52 -25.77
N LYS A 98 -6.53 -17.23 -26.11
CA LYS A 98 -6.35 -16.14 -25.12
C LYS A 98 -7.41 -16.15 -24.02
N SER A 99 -8.68 -16.30 -24.38
CA SER A 99 -9.79 -16.39 -23.43
C SER A 99 -9.73 -17.68 -22.60
N THR A 100 -9.30 -18.79 -23.21
CA THR A 100 -9.10 -20.06 -22.51
C THR A 100 -8.02 -19.93 -21.44
N VAL A 101 -6.91 -19.23 -21.71
CA VAL A 101 -5.82 -19.02 -20.74
C VAL A 101 -6.26 -18.12 -19.58
N ILE A 102 -7.08 -17.10 -19.81
CA ILE A 102 -7.57 -16.22 -18.75
C ILE A 102 -8.58 -16.92 -17.83
N ASN A 103 -9.35 -17.86 -18.38
CA ASN A 103 -10.44 -18.54 -17.66
C ASN A 103 -10.02 -19.86 -16.99
N ALA A 104 -8.80 -20.35 -17.25
CA ALA A 104 -8.24 -21.56 -16.63
C ALA A 104 -7.66 -21.24 -15.25
#